data_AF-A0A9E2FNJ5-F1
#
_entry.id   AF-A0A9E2FNJ5-F1
#
_cell.length_a   1.000
_cell.length_b   1.000
_cell.length_c   1.000
_cell.angle_alpha   90.00
_cell.angle_beta   90.00
_cell.angle_gamma   90.00
#
_symmetry.space_group_name_H-M   'P 1'
#
loop_
_entity.id
_entity.type
_entity.pdbx_description
1 polymer ?
#
loop_
_entity_poly.entity_id
_entity_poly.type
_entity_poly.pdbx_seq_one_letter_code
_entity_poly.pdbx_strand_id
1 'polypeptide(L)'
;MTTDNLDAAAEKWVEEILGYLNLSSGASDTHFLGVVNNLFGDISLSQGELSHRTADTAATPTWRAFQGELRSGLRRLGGTSKAFEQVDQAEAVVRLVFDHVLPGYREHHRDLLFHRTEESLFQPFFIALACEAVLAEGKPWDETERIVSGAVTRLNDFIGHRPVPVLEGRKKLQPYDHERVRPIPLWIRGAGAAAGRYRELIEKTIEVLGKTDRDLLASAWFDPDRLDELAVDPRAYDFDHPVNRRPNYQFGQWDPHAIDNRGYYRRYVVEQVTMDGIVSRVESRGDLPRDEVLLEAAAVLVGTILMGSGVSGDGPGRHDSNMTLGLLMPHIAEYLDAFYERFLKRLRGKHGKRLRAEAAQLRQPLAAARQHLNQYLASLRASQLQHVHLARLYAKMGYAEAAARQARVVPVASARMQSDIQCRLTSAHQEVDRGRLDAAAALLSEIEDLVHRAIECGALVDPRNILGFDAQFSLFPAVENSCQDHRVDELLELMADIFALYARLEKEAAAAGRTELRQRLSDALESLA
;
A
#
# COMPACT_ATOMS: atom_id res chain seq x y z
N MET A 1 27.37 -13.28 -14.30
CA MET A 1 27.69 -14.72 -14.29
C MET A 1 26.45 -15.44 -14.78
N THR A 2 26.57 -16.13 -15.90
CA THR A 2 25.50 -16.80 -16.64
C THR A 2 24.96 -17.99 -15.84
N THR A 3 23.66 -17.95 -15.56
CA THR A 3 22.81 -18.99 -14.98
C THR A 3 22.61 -20.11 -16.02
N ASP A 4 23.62 -20.94 -16.23
CA ASP A 4 23.67 -21.94 -17.32
C ASP A 4 23.02 -23.30 -16.96
N ASN A 5 21.94 -23.28 -16.17
CA ASN A 5 21.10 -24.46 -15.94
C ASN A 5 19.72 -23.99 -15.47
N LEU A 6 18.92 -23.48 -16.39
CA LEU A 6 17.48 -23.40 -16.19
C LEU A 6 16.90 -24.79 -16.39
N ASP A 7 16.02 -25.22 -15.50
CA ASP A 7 15.22 -26.41 -15.70
C ASP A 7 14.36 -26.24 -16.98
N ALA A 8 14.06 -27.32 -17.68
CA ALA A 8 13.29 -27.29 -18.93
C ALA A 8 11.90 -26.63 -18.77
N ALA A 9 11.37 -26.63 -17.54
CA ALA A 9 10.15 -25.91 -17.18
C ALA A 9 10.31 -24.38 -17.23
N ALA A 10 11.43 -23.85 -16.75
CA ALA A 10 11.69 -22.41 -16.74
C ALA A 10 11.89 -21.86 -18.15
N GLU A 11 12.54 -22.61 -19.04
CA GLU A 11 12.64 -22.24 -20.45
C GLU A 11 11.27 -22.13 -21.12
N LYS A 12 10.38 -23.08 -20.86
CA LYS A 12 9.00 -23.06 -21.35
C LYS A 12 8.22 -21.85 -20.83
N TRP A 13 8.36 -21.51 -19.54
CA TRP A 13 7.71 -20.32 -18.98
C TRP A 13 8.22 -19.03 -19.61
N VAL A 14 9.52 -18.92 -19.86
CA VAL A 14 10.10 -17.76 -20.58
C VAL A 14 9.50 -17.64 -21.98
N GLU A 15 9.37 -18.75 -22.72
CA GLU A 15 8.74 -18.77 -24.05
C GLU A 15 7.28 -18.29 -23.99
N GLU A 16 6.48 -18.81 -23.06
CA GLU A 16 5.07 -18.43 -22.90
C GLU A 16 4.90 -16.95 -22.51
N ILE A 17 5.73 -16.44 -21.58
CA ILE A 17 5.72 -15.02 -21.18
C ILE A 17 6.05 -14.14 -22.39
N LEU A 18 7.16 -14.43 -23.08
CA LEU A 18 7.59 -13.61 -24.21
C LEU A 18 6.61 -13.70 -25.38
N GLY A 19 5.97 -14.86 -25.59
CA GLY A 19 4.90 -15.03 -26.57
C GLY A 19 3.69 -14.15 -26.28
N TYR A 20 3.25 -14.09 -25.01
CA TYR A 20 2.19 -13.17 -24.58
C TYR A 20 2.61 -11.71 -24.81
N LEU A 21 3.81 -11.31 -24.37
CA LEU A 21 4.30 -9.93 -24.54
C LEU A 21 4.38 -9.53 -26.02
N ASN A 22 4.66 -10.48 -26.92
CA ASN A 22 4.81 -10.17 -28.34
C ASN A 22 3.48 -10.06 -29.11
N LEU A 23 2.42 -10.73 -28.63
CA LEU A 23 1.17 -10.89 -29.39
C LEU A 23 -0.05 -10.26 -28.72
N SER A 24 -0.01 -10.02 -27.41
CA SER A 24 -1.14 -9.44 -26.67
C SER A 24 -1.27 -7.93 -26.92
N SER A 25 -2.49 -7.42 -26.73
CA SER A 25 -2.81 -5.99 -26.67
C SER A 25 -2.96 -5.47 -25.24
N GLY A 26 -2.57 -6.26 -24.23
CA GLY A 26 -2.66 -5.90 -22.81
C GLY A 26 -3.98 -6.30 -22.13
N ALA A 27 -4.76 -7.21 -22.73
CA ALA A 27 -5.93 -7.79 -22.06
C ALA A 27 -5.48 -8.75 -20.95
N SER A 28 -6.06 -8.63 -19.76
CA SER A 28 -5.63 -9.45 -18.62
C SER A 28 -5.79 -10.95 -18.88
N ASP A 29 -4.73 -11.71 -18.64
CA ASP A 29 -4.70 -13.16 -18.89
C ASP A 29 -4.15 -13.91 -17.67
N THR A 30 -5.03 -14.69 -17.04
CA THR A 30 -4.71 -15.45 -15.83
C THR A 30 -3.64 -16.52 -16.05
N HIS A 31 -3.54 -17.07 -17.27
CA HIS A 31 -2.48 -18.00 -17.61
C HIS A 31 -1.13 -17.27 -17.61
N PHE A 32 -1.03 -16.14 -18.30
CA PHE A 32 0.17 -15.30 -18.30
C PHE A 32 0.60 -14.90 -16.89
N LEU A 33 -0.32 -14.41 -16.06
CA LEU A 33 -0.05 -14.06 -14.66
C LEU A 33 0.52 -15.26 -13.88
N GLY A 34 -0.06 -16.46 -14.07
CA GLY A 34 0.40 -17.69 -13.42
C GLY A 34 1.81 -18.11 -13.86
N VAL A 35 2.13 -17.98 -15.15
CA VAL A 35 3.46 -18.31 -15.68
C VAL A 35 4.53 -17.33 -15.16
N VAL A 36 4.23 -16.03 -15.12
CA VAL A 36 5.11 -15.02 -14.50
C VAL A 36 5.37 -15.37 -13.03
N ASN A 37 4.32 -15.73 -12.29
CA ASN A 37 4.42 -16.11 -10.88
C ASN A 37 5.31 -17.34 -10.66
N ASN A 38 5.18 -18.37 -11.50
CA ASN A 38 5.98 -19.58 -11.42
C ASN A 38 7.47 -19.30 -11.69
N LEU A 39 7.78 -18.61 -12.80
CA LEU A 39 9.17 -18.26 -13.14
C LEU A 39 9.81 -17.37 -12.07
N PHE A 40 9.09 -16.36 -11.59
CA PHE A 40 9.59 -15.48 -10.53
C PHE A 40 9.87 -16.26 -9.23
N GLY A 41 8.97 -17.18 -8.86
CA GLY A 41 9.15 -18.05 -7.69
C GLY A 41 10.38 -18.95 -7.80
N ASP A 42 10.60 -19.55 -8.97
CA ASP A 42 11.76 -20.41 -9.24
C ASP A 42 13.09 -19.66 -9.13
N ILE A 43 13.15 -18.44 -9.68
CA ILE A 43 14.31 -17.54 -9.54
C ILE A 43 14.53 -17.18 -8.07
N SER A 44 13.48 -16.81 -7.34
CA SER A 44 13.57 -16.42 -5.93
C SER A 44 14.12 -17.56 -5.05
N LEU A 45 13.63 -18.79 -5.26
CA LEU A 45 14.11 -19.98 -4.56
C LEU A 45 15.58 -20.27 -4.86
N SER A 46 15.95 -20.24 -6.15
CA SER A 46 17.33 -20.45 -6.59
C SER A 46 18.28 -19.43 -5.97
N GLN A 47 17.90 -18.15 -5.91
CA GLN A 47 18.70 -17.10 -5.28
C GLN A 47 18.83 -17.27 -3.75
N GLY A 48 17.75 -17.69 -3.08
CA GLY A 48 17.78 -17.99 -1.64
C GLY A 48 18.77 -19.12 -1.30
N GLU A 49 18.78 -20.19 -2.10
CA GLU A 49 19.74 -21.29 -1.93
C GLU A 49 21.19 -20.87 -2.16
N LEU A 50 21.45 -20.01 -3.16
CA LEU A 50 22.78 -19.46 -3.42
C LEU A 50 23.24 -18.51 -2.31
N SER A 51 22.36 -17.65 -1.79
CA SER A 51 22.69 -16.72 -0.70
C SER A 51 23.06 -17.43 0.60
N HIS A 52 22.52 -18.62 0.86
CA HIS A 52 22.95 -19.46 1.99
C HIS A 52 24.34 -20.08 1.80
N ARG A 53 24.85 -20.14 0.56
CA ARG A 53 26.17 -20.72 0.24
C ARG A 53 27.28 -19.69 0.10
N THR A 54 26.97 -18.43 -0.21
CA THR A 54 27.96 -17.36 -0.40
C THR A 54 27.63 -16.14 0.45
N ALA A 55 28.48 -15.82 1.42
CA ALA A 55 28.19 -14.83 2.47
C ALA A 55 28.45 -13.35 2.09
N ASP A 56 28.91 -13.02 0.88
CA ASP A 56 29.57 -11.71 0.65
C ASP A 56 29.26 -10.98 -0.68
N THR A 57 28.25 -11.37 -1.45
CA THR A 57 27.82 -10.59 -2.62
C THR A 57 26.42 -10.05 -2.42
N ALA A 58 26.25 -8.73 -2.59
CA ALA A 58 24.93 -8.11 -2.69
C ALA A 58 24.11 -8.84 -3.77
N ALA A 59 23.16 -9.66 -3.34
CA ALA A 59 22.36 -10.47 -4.25
C ALA A 59 21.60 -9.55 -5.20
N THR A 60 21.57 -9.92 -6.49
CA THR A 60 20.77 -9.20 -7.48
C THR A 60 19.29 -9.33 -7.09
N PRO A 61 18.53 -8.23 -6.99
CA PRO A 61 17.09 -8.27 -6.70
C PRO A 61 16.35 -9.26 -7.62
N THR A 62 15.35 -9.98 -7.09
CA THR A 62 14.68 -11.07 -7.83
C THR A 62 14.09 -10.57 -9.14
N TRP A 63 13.50 -9.38 -9.12
CA TRP A 63 12.89 -8.76 -10.29
C TRP A 63 13.91 -8.37 -11.38
N ARG A 64 15.16 -8.05 -11.00
CA ARG A 64 16.26 -7.80 -11.96
C ARG A 64 16.80 -9.11 -12.55
N ALA A 65 16.86 -10.17 -11.76
CA ALA A 65 17.19 -11.50 -12.28
C ALA A 65 16.11 -11.97 -13.27
N PHE A 66 14.83 -11.80 -12.93
CA PHE A 66 13.70 -12.05 -13.82
C PHE A 66 13.79 -11.23 -15.13
N GLN A 67 14.11 -9.93 -15.06
CA GLN A 67 14.40 -9.12 -16.25
C GLN A 67 15.54 -9.72 -17.10
N GLY A 68 16.63 -10.15 -16.45
CA GLY A 68 17.77 -10.77 -17.11
C GLY A 68 17.40 -12.05 -17.86
N GLU A 69 16.52 -12.86 -17.29
CA GLU A 69 16.01 -14.08 -17.91
C GLU A 69 15.14 -13.78 -19.13
N LEU A 70 14.23 -12.80 -19.05
CA LEU A 70 13.43 -12.38 -20.21
C LEU A 70 14.30 -11.82 -21.33
N ARG A 71 15.30 -10.99 -21.02
CA ARG A 71 16.25 -10.46 -22.01
C ARG A 71 17.09 -11.56 -22.67
N SER A 72 17.47 -12.57 -21.90
CA SER A 72 18.21 -13.72 -22.44
C SER A 72 17.30 -14.60 -23.30
N GLY A 73 16.05 -14.81 -22.88
CA GLY A 73 15.02 -15.49 -23.65
C GLY A 73 14.76 -14.84 -25.00
N LEU A 74 14.60 -13.51 -25.05
CA LEU A 74 14.40 -12.76 -26.30
C LEU A 74 15.54 -13.00 -27.30
N ARG A 75 16.80 -12.99 -26.84
CA ARG A 75 17.96 -13.28 -27.70
C ARG A 75 17.98 -14.72 -28.20
N ARG A 76 17.52 -15.68 -27.39
CA ARG A 76 17.48 -17.11 -27.78
C ARG A 76 16.33 -17.45 -28.72
N LEU A 77 15.16 -16.83 -28.52
CA LEU A 77 13.93 -17.14 -29.26
C LEU A 77 13.77 -16.32 -30.55
N GLY A 78 14.49 -15.22 -30.71
CA GLY A 78 14.44 -14.40 -31.92
C GLY A 78 14.72 -15.23 -33.18
N GLY A 79 13.76 -15.26 -34.11
CA GLY A 79 13.87 -15.98 -35.38
C GLY A 79 13.73 -17.50 -35.31
N THR A 80 13.40 -18.09 -34.16
CA THR A 80 13.27 -19.57 -34.02
C THR A 80 11.90 -20.09 -34.43
N SER A 81 10.85 -19.29 -34.27
CA SER A 81 9.47 -19.66 -34.60
C SER A 81 8.72 -18.50 -35.24
N LYS A 82 7.58 -18.78 -35.87
CA LYS A 82 6.71 -17.75 -36.48
C LYS A 82 6.23 -16.72 -35.45
N ALA A 83 6.05 -17.10 -34.18
CA ALA A 83 5.64 -16.20 -33.11
C ALA A 83 6.77 -15.25 -32.67
N PHE A 84 8.03 -15.58 -32.97
CA PHE A 84 9.22 -14.80 -32.64
C PHE A 84 9.99 -14.35 -33.88
N GLU A 85 9.33 -14.31 -35.04
CA GLU A 85 9.93 -13.81 -36.28
C GLU A 85 10.25 -12.30 -36.18
N GLN A 86 9.35 -11.55 -35.55
CA GLN A 86 9.54 -10.16 -35.16
C GLN A 86 9.30 -10.05 -33.66
N VAL A 87 10.31 -9.62 -32.89
CA VAL A 87 10.26 -9.52 -31.42
C VAL A 87 10.22 -8.08 -30.92
N ASP A 88 10.05 -7.11 -31.82
CA ASP A 88 10.14 -5.67 -31.53
C ASP A 88 9.18 -5.25 -30.42
N GLN A 89 7.98 -5.84 -30.38
CA GLN A 89 7.00 -5.55 -29.35
C GLN A 89 7.44 -6.10 -27.98
N ALA A 90 7.79 -7.38 -27.88
CA ALA A 90 8.21 -7.95 -26.61
C ALA A 90 9.50 -7.28 -26.09
N GLU A 91 10.45 -6.96 -26.97
CA GLU A 91 11.66 -6.21 -26.61
C GLU A 91 11.32 -4.81 -26.08
N ALA A 92 10.44 -4.09 -26.77
CA ALA A 92 9.99 -2.77 -26.32
C ALA A 92 9.29 -2.83 -24.97
N VAL A 93 8.39 -3.78 -24.75
CA VAL A 93 7.65 -3.93 -23.48
C VAL A 93 8.60 -4.26 -22.34
N VAL A 94 9.54 -5.20 -22.53
CA VAL A 94 10.55 -5.53 -21.50
C VAL A 94 11.44 -4.31 -21.21
N ARG A 95 11.82 -3.51 -22.22
CA ARG A 95 12.55 -2.26 -21.98
C ARG A 95 11.70 -1.25 -21.19
N LEU A 96 10.49 -0.96 -21.66
CA LEU A 96 9.59 0.04 -21.09
C LEU A 96 9.22 -0.29 -19.64
N VAL A 97 8.85 -1.53 -19.34
CA VAL A 97 8.49 -1.94 -17.98
C VAL A 97 9.66 -1.76 -17.02
N PHE A 98 10.79 -2.41 -17.30
CA PHE A 98 11.87 -2.54 -16.31
C PHE A 98 12.81 -1.35 -16.24
N ASP A 99 12.95 -0.57 -17.32
CA ASP A 99 13.87 0.56 -17.36
C ASP A 99 13.14 1.90 -17.16
N HIS A 100 11.81 1.96 -17.36
CA HIS A 100 11.06 3.22 -17.29
C HIS A 100 9.83 3.18 -16.39
N VAL A 101 8.91 2.20 -16.52
CA VAL A 101 7.66 2.18 -15.73
C VAL A 101 7.91 1.85 -14.27
N LEU A 102 8.69 0.81 -13.96
CA LEU A 102 8.98 0.47 -12.56
C LEU A 102 9.72 1.61 -11.83
N PRO A 103 10.80 2.21 -12.41
CA PRO A 103 11.41 3.41 -11.83
C PRO A 103 10.45 4.61 -11.76
N GLY A 104 9.66 4.84 -12.81
CA GLY A 104 8.68 5.94 -12.87
C GLY A 104 7.58 5.82 -11.82
N TYR A 105 7.10 4.61 -11.55
CA TYR A 105 6.15 4.33 -10.46
C TYR A 105 6.76 4.66 -9.11
N ARG A 106 8.04 4.30 -8.89
CA ARG A 106 8.75 4.63 -7.65
C ARG A 106 8.94 6.14 -7.47
N GLU A 107 9.27 6.85 -8.55
CA GLU A 107 9.43 8.31 -8.52
C GLU A 107 8.09 9.01 -8.27
N HIS A 108 7.02 8.58 -8.94
CA HIS A 108 5.67 9.08 -8.72
C HIS A 108 5.22 8.89 -7.26
N HIS A 109 5.64 7.79 -6.63
CA HIS A 109 5.32 7.45 -5.23
C HIS A 109 6.45 7.73 -4.24
N ARG A 110 7.41 8.61 -4.58
CA ARG A 110 8.59 8.87 -3.76
C ARG A 110 8.27 9.33 -2.33
N ASP A 111 7.14 10.01 -2.15
CA ASP A 111 6.68 10.47 -0.84
C ASP A 111 5.86 9.42 -0.11
N LEU A 112 4.83 8.90 -0.77
CA LEU A 112 3.85 7.99 -0.17
C LEU A 112 4.44 6.61 0.15
N LEU A 113 5.28 6.09 -0.74
CA LEU A 113 5.88 4.76 -0.64
C LEU A 113 7.39 4.83 -0.34
N PHE A 114 7.88 5.93 0.25
CA PHE A 114 9.30 6.14 0.52
C PHE A 114 9.98 5.00 1.30
N HIS A 115 9.23 4.35 2.19
CA HIS A 115 9.69 3.27 3.06
C HIS A 115 9.84 1.92 2.32
N ARG A 116 9.35 1.84 1.08
CA ARG A 116 9.35 0.62 0.30
C ARG A 116 10.63 0.44 -0.47
N THR A 117 11.13 -0.80 -0.40
CA THR A 117 12.19 -1.25 -1.29
C THR A 117 11.59 -1.72 -2.62
N GLU A 118 12.37 -1.62 -3.69
CA GLU A 118 11.98 -2.14 -5.01
C GLU A 118 11.65 -3.63 -4.94
N GLU A 119 12.43 -4.38 -4.17
CA GLU A 119 12.17 -5.81 -3.94
C GLU A 119 10.78 -6.04 -3.33
N SER A 120 10.34 -5.20 -2.39
CA SER A 120 9.00 -5.36 -1.79
C SER A 120 7.86 -4.91 -2.69
N LEU A 121 8.09 -3.96 -3.61
CA LEU A 121 7.06 -3.44 -4.54
C LEU A 121 6.91 -4.33 -5.78
N PHE A 122 8.03 -4.70 -6.40
CA PHE A 122 8.06 -5.35 -7.71
C PHE A 122 7.97 -6.88 -7.55
N GLN A 123 6.83 -7.29 -7.01
CA GLN A 123 6.40 -8.67 -6.84
C GLN A 123 5.84 -9.24 -8.16
N PRO A 124 5.74 -10.58 -8.33
CA PRO A 124 5.46 -11.20 -9.63
C PRO A 124 4.21 -10.66 -10.32
N PHE A 125 3.08 -10.60 -9.60
CA PHE A 125 1.84 -10.09 -10.18
C PHE A 125 1.88 -8.58 -10.43
N PHE A 126 2.62 -7.79 -9.63
CA PHE A 126 2.81 -6.37 -9.92
C PHE A 126 3.54 -6.18 -11.26
N ILE A 127 4.62 -6.94 -11.49
CA ILE A 127 5.39 -6.88 -12.74
C ILE A 127 4.50 -7.32 -13.92
N ALA A 128 3.73 -8.39 -13.76
CA ALA A 128 2.85 -8.89 -14.81
C ALA A 128 1.78 -7.84 -15.19
N LEU A 129 1.17 -7.18 -14.19
CA LEU A 129 0.22 -6.08 -14.42
C LEU A 129 0.88 -4.84 -15.03
N ALA A 130 2.15 -4.56 -14.71
CA ALA A 130 2.91 -3.50 -15.36
C ALA A 130 3.15 -3.82 -16.86
N CYS A 131 3.40 -5.09 -17.20
CA CYS A 131 3.43 -5.53 -18.59
C CYS A 131 2.08 -5.33 -19.30
N GLU A 132 0.97 -5.75 -18.66
CA GLU A 132 -0.38 -5.54 -19.21
C GLU A 132 -0.69 -4.04 -19.40
N ALA A 133 -0.31 -3.19 -18.44
CA ALA A 133 -0.49 -1.74 -18.51
C ALA A 133 0.30 -1.11 -19.67
N VAL A 134 1.57 -1.49 -19.85
CA VAL A 134 2.39 -1.02 -20.99
C VAL A 134 1.81 -1.49 -22.32
N LEU A 135 1.37 -2.75 -22.42
CA LEU A 135 0.75 -3.27 -23.63
C LEU A 135 -0.54 -2.54 -23.98
N ALA A 136 -1.35 -2.17 -22.97
CA ALA A 136 -2.58 -1.43 -23.15
C ALA A 136 -2.37 0.02 -23.65
N GLU A 137 -1.19 0.61 -23.46
CA GLU A 137 -0.84 1.91 -24.06
C GLU A 137 -0.62 1.82 -25.57
N GLY A 138 -0.20 0.66 -26.06
CA GLY A 138 0.00 0.37 -27.47
C GLY A 138 1.12 1.18 -28.16
N LYS A 139 1.32 0.84 -29.43
CA LYS A 139 2.24 1.52 -30.36
C LYS A 139 1.87 2.99 -30.56
N PRO A 140 2.84 3.88 -30.86
CA PRO A 140 4.23 3.57 -31.17
C PRO A 140 5.10 3.44 -29.89
N TRP A 141 6.03 2.48 -29.88
CA TRP A 141 6.77 2.02 -28.70
C TRP A 141 7.97 2.91 -28.30
N ASP A 142 8.27 3.92 -29.11
CA ASP A 142 9.31 4.93 -28.90
C ASP A 142 8.80 6.14 -28.10
N GLU A 143 7.48 6.31 -27.95
CA GLU A 143 6.86 7.34 -27.11
C GLU A 143 6.89 6.97 -25.62
N THR A 144 8.10 6.84 -25.07
CA THR A 144 8.34 6.39 -23.69
C THR A 144 7.58 7.20 -22.65
N GLU A 145 7.58 8.54 -22.74
CA GLU A 145 6.92 9.39 -21.74
C GLU A 145 5.40 9.18 -21.69
N ARG A 146 4.75 9.11 -22.86
CA ARG A 146 3.31 8.82 -22.97
C ARG A 146 2.99 7.48 -22.33
N ILE A 147 3.75 6.44 -22.69
CA ILE A 147 3.51 5.08 -22.22
C ILE A 147 3.73 4.98 -20.71
N VAL A 148 4.81 5.58 -20.19
CA VAL A 148 5.11 5.53 -18.76
C VAL A 148 4.05 6.26 -17.95
N SER A 149 3.68 7.48 -18.36
CA SER A 149 2.63 8.24 -17.68
C SER A 149 1.31 7.49 -17.70
N GLY A 150 0.87 6.97 -18.85
CA GLY A 150 -0.37 6.22 -18.97
C GLY A 150 -0.37 4.93 -18.16
N ALA A 151 0.72 4.16 -18.20
CA ALA A 151 0.84 2.91 -17.45
C ALA A 151 0.82 3.15 -15.93
N VAL A 152 1.53 4.18 -15.42
CA VAL A 152 1.50 4.54 -14.00
C VAL A 152 0.09 4.96 -13.57
N THR A 153 -0.60 5.78 -14.38
CA THR A 153 -1.99 6.16 -14.10
C THR A 153 -2.93 4.96 -14.07
N ARG A 154 -2.78 3.99 -14.99
CA ARG A 154 -3.59 2.76 -15.00
C ARG A 154 -3.32 1.86 -13.79
N LEU A 155 -2.07 1.77 -13.36
CA LEU A 155 -1.70 0.99 -12.17
C LEU A 155 -2.31 1.60 -10.91
N ASN A 156 -2.33 2.93 -10.80
CA ASN A 156 -2.84 3.69 -9.65
C ASN A 156 -4.38 3.68 -9.57
N ASP A 157 -4.96 2.51 -9.30
CA ASP A 157 -6.40 2.26 -9.33
C ASP A 157 -7.05 2.14 -7.94
N PHE A 158 -6.29 2.25 -6.85
CA PHE A 158 -6.78 2.11 -5.47
C PHE A 158 -6.46 3.30 -4.58
N ILE A 159 -7.39 3.66 -3.69
CA ILE A 159 -7.19 4.72 -2.69
C ILE A 159 -7.62 4.33 -1.27
N GLY A 160 -8.47 3.31 -1.12
CA GLY A 160 -9.07 2.93 0.14
C GLY A 160 -10.23 3.84 0.58
N HIS A 161 -10.46 3.97 1.89
CA HIS A 161 -11.58 4.76 2.41
C HIS A 161 -11.20 6.24 2.44
N ARG A 162 -11.58 6.96 1.39
CA ARG A 162 -11.32 8.39 1.21
C ARG A 162 -12.63 9.15 1.02
N PRO A 163 -13.15 9.81 2.08
CA PRO A 163 -14.28 10.72 1.94
C PRO A 163 -13.93 11.84 0.97
N VAL A 164 -14.80 12.13 0.00
CA VAL A 164 -14.58 13.16 -1.01
C VAL A 164 -15.68 14.22 -0.90
N PRO A 165 -15.32 15.50 -0.70
CA PRO A 165 -16.30 16.55 -0.51
C PRO A 165 -17.03 16.88 -1.82
N VAL A 166 -18.31 17.26 -1.70
CA VAL A 166 -19.14 17.75 -2.81
C VAL A 166 -19.45 19.21 -2.53
N LEU A 167 -18.73 20.11 -3.21
CA LEU A 167 -18.94 21.56 -3.09
C LEU A 167 -20.06 22.03 -4.05
N GLU A 168 -20.53 23.27 -3.85
CA GLU A 168 -21.57 23.89 -4.67
C GLU A 168 -21.16 23.91 -6.16
N GLY A 169 -21.84 23.08 -6.97
CA GLY A 169 -21.48 22.83 -8.37
C GLY A 169 -21.71 21.39 -8.83
N ARG A 170 -22.07 20.47 -7.91
CA ARG A 170 -22.35 19.03 -8.17
C ARG A 170 -21.19 18.24 -8.79
N LYS A 171 -20.04 18.86 -9.04
CA LYS A 171 -18.81 18.15 -9.40
C LYS A 171 -18.19 17.62 -8.10
N LYS A 172 -18.19 16.30 -7.95
CA LYS A 172 -17.35 15.65 -6.94
C LYS A 172 -15.91 16.05 -7.24
N LEU A 173 -15.21 16.58 -6.22
CA LEU A 173 -13.76 16.69 -6.28
C LEU A 173 -13.19 15.30 -6.59
N GLN A 174 -12.08 15.24 -7.31
CA GLN A 174 -11.38 13.97 -7.49
C GLN A 174 -10.25 13.91 -6.48
N PRO A 175 -9.97 12.74 -5.89
CA PRO A 175 -8.73 12.56 -5.16
C PRO A 175 -7.53 12.88 -6.04
N TYR A 176 -6.42 13.31 -5.44
CA TYR A 176 -5.20 13.59 -6.18
C TYR A 176 -4.60 12.28 -6.73
N ASP A 177 -3.90 12.39 -7.85
CA ASP A 177 -3.30 11.21 -8.51
C ASP A 177 -2.26 10.54 -7.61
N HIS A 178 -1.50 11.32 -6.83
CA HIS A 178 -0.50 10.83 -5.88
C HIS A 178 -1.10 10.17 -4.63
N GLU A 179 -2.41 10.27 -4.38
CA GLU A 179 -3.08 9.48 -3.32
C GLU A 179 -3.37 8.04 -3.76
N ARG A 180 -3.46 7.80 -5.08
CA ARG A 180 -3.84 6.51 -5.66
C ARG A 180 -2.62 5.63 -5.84
N VAL A 181 -2.71 4.37 -5.43
CA VAL A 181 -1.63 3.37 -5.56
C VAL A 181 -2.15 2.12 -6.26
N ARG A 182 -1.25 1.28 -6.74
CA ARG A 182 -1.57 -0.10 -7.07
C ARG A 182 -1.40 -0.99 -5.83
N PRO A 183 -2.46 -1.68 -5.35
CA PRO A 183 -2.31 -2.71 -4.32
C PRO A 183 -1.39 -3.82 -4.81
N ILE A 184 -0.56 -4.38 -3.92
CA ILE A 184 0.33 -5.48 -4.28
C ILE A 184 -0.49 -6.77 -4.27
N PRO A 185 -0.72 -7.43 -5.43
CA PRO A 185 -1.58 -8.61 -5.47
C PRO A 185 -0.89 -9.79 -4.77
N LEU A 186 -1.60 -10.41 -3.84
CA LEU A 186 -1.17 -11.62 -3.12
C LEU A 186 -1.82 -12.89 -3.65
N TRP A 187 -2.99 -12.78 -4.27
CA TRP A 187 -3.66 -13.88 -4.96
C TRP A 187 -4.56 -13.36 -6.06
N ILE A 188 -4.60 -14.08 -7.17
CA ILE A 188 -5.46 -13.79 -8.32
C ILE A 188 -6.22 -15.06 -8.70
N ARG A 189 -7.52 -14.92 -8.96
CA ARG A 189 -8.37 -16.04 -9.40
C ARG A 189 -7.79 -16.67 -10.66
N GLY A 190 -7.54 -17.97 -10.62
CA GLY A 190 -6.97 -18.73 -11.74
C GLY A 190 -5.44 -18.74 -11.79
N ALA A 191 -4.75 -17.71 -11.29
CA ALA A 191 -3.28 -17.67 -11.22
C ALA A 191 -2.72 -18.15 -9.86
N GLY A 192 -3.54 -18.14 -8.81
CA GLY A 192 -3.16 -18.62 -7.48
C GLY A 192 -2.48 -17.56 -6.62
N ALA A 193 -1.77 -18.00 -5.57
CA ALA A 193 -1.08 -17.13 -4.63
C ALA A 193 0.28 -16.68 -5.19
N ALA A 194 0.62 -15.42 -4.98
CA ALA A 194 1.89 -14.84 -5.39
C ALA A 194 3.06 -15.55 -4.69
N ALA A 195 4.13 -15.82 -5.44
CA ALA A 195 5.39 -16.25 -4.88
C ALA A 195 5.94 -15.18 -3.94
N GLY A 196 6.44 -15.60 -2.78
CA GLY A 196 6.99 -14.71 -1.76
C GLY A 196 6.54 -15.06 -0.34
N ARG A 197 6.82 -14.15 0.59
CA ARG A 197 6.64 -14.35 2.04
C ARG A 197 5.23 -14.78 2.45
N TYR A 198 4.20 -14.29 1.76
CA TYR A 198 2.80 -14.54 2.12
C TYR A 198 2.19 -15.79 1.47
N ARG A 199 2.90 -16.44 0.52
CA ARG A 199 2.32 -17.46 -0.36
C ARG A 199 1.52 -18.52 0.39
N GLU A 200 2.17 -19.21 1.33
CA GLU A 200 1.56 -20.34 2.03
C GLU A 200 0.39 -19.93 2.94
N LEU A 201 0.48 -18.75 3.57
CA LEU A 201 -0.62 -18.21 4.36
C LEU A 201 -1.84 -17.97 3.47
N ILE A 202 -1.62 -17.35 2.30
CA ILE A 202 -2.69 -17.01 1.37
C ILE A 202 -3.32 -18.25 0.75
N GLU A 203 -2.53 -19.23 0.31
CA GLU A 203 -3.03 -20.53 -0.16
C GLU A 203 -3.93 -21.18 0.91
N LYS A 204 -3.48 -21.16 2.17
CA LYS A 204 -4.25 -21.72 3.29
C LYS A 204 -5.50 -20.92 3.61
N THR A 205 -5.45 -19.60 3.51
CA THR A 205 -6.60 -18.70 3.71
C THR A 205 -7.68 -18.91 2.66
N ILE A 206 -7.31 -19.04 1.39
CA ILE A 206 -8.26 -19.35 0.31
C ILE A 206 -8.89 -20.74 0.52
N GLU A 207 -8.11 -21.73 0.96
CA GLU A 207 -8.62 -23.05 1.34
C GLU A 207 -9.66 -22.97 2.46
N VAL A 208 -9.39 -22.18 3.52
CA VAL A 208 -10.31 -22.00 4.65
C VAL A 208 -11.57 -21.27 4.20
N LEU A 209 -11.46 -20.18 3.43
CA LEU A 209 -12.61 -19.44 2.86
C LEU A 209 -13.53 -20.36 2.07
N GLY A 210 -12.98 -21.21 1.20
CA GLY A 210 -13.75 -22.17 0.40
C GLY A 210 -14.48 -23.24 1.23
N LYS A 211 -14.06 -23.47 2.48
CA LYS A 211 -14.67 -24.41 3.41
C LYS A 211 -15.61 -23.74 4.42
N THR A 212 -15.62 -22.42 4.53
CA THR A 212 -16.48 -21.68 5.46
C THR A 212 -17.96 -21.86 5.09
N ASP A 213 -18.83 -21.93 6.09
CA ASP A 213 -20.27 -22.09 5.85
C ASP A 213 -20.85 -20.91 5.05
N ARG A 214 -21.70 -21.21 4.06
CA ARG A 214 -22.25 -20.21 3.13
C ARG A 214 -23.16 -19.19 3.83
N ASP A 215 -23.81 -19.55 4.93
CA ASP A 215 -24.61 -18.62 5.76
C ASP A 215 -23.73 -17.55 6.41
N LEU A 216 -22.58 -17.93 6.97
CA LEU A 216 -21.62 -16.98 7.58
C LEU A 216 -21.01 -16.06 6.53
N LEU A 217 -20.64 -16.61 5.39
CA LEU A 217 -20.13 -15.85 4.24
C LEU A 217 -21.16 -14.82 3.75
N ALA A 218 -22.43 -15.21 3.65
CA ALA A 218 -23.51 -14.31 3.28
C ALA A 218 -23.73 -13.19 4.32
N SER A 219 -23.73 -13.51 5.62
CA SER A 219 -23.84 -12.52 6.70
C SER A 219 -22.67 -11.52 6.75
N ALA A 220 -21.48 -11.94 6.30
CA ALA A 220 -20.31 -11.08 6.20
C ALA A 220 -20.21 -10.32 4.86
N TRP A 221 -21.21 -10.44 3.99
CA TRP A 221 -21.17 -9.94 2.61
C TRP A 221 -19.89 -10.35 1.88
N PHE A 222 -19.52 -11.62 2.01
CA PHE A 222 -18.32 -12.15 1.37
C PHE A 222 -18.69 -13.36 0.51
N ASP A 223 -18.45 -13.28 -0.79
CA ASP A 223 -18.62 -14.40 -1.70
C ASP A 223 -17.25 -14.78 -2.29
N PRO A 224 -16.67 -15.93 -1.92
CA PRO A 224 -15.40 -16.40 -2.47
C PRO A 224 -15.43 -16.53 -4.00
N ASP A 225 -16.61 -16.73 -4.60
CA ASP A 225 -16.77 -16.84 -6.05
C ASP A 225 -16.74 -15.47 -6.77
N ARG A 226 -16.70 -14.37 -6.02
CA ARG A 226 -16.57 -12.99 -6.53
C ARG A 226 -15.21 -12.34 -6.28
N LEU A 227 -14.39 -12.93 -5.41
CA LEU A 227 -13.02 -12.47 -5.16
C LEU A 227 -12.14 -12.77 -6.39
N ASP A 228 -11.82 -11.78 -7.21
CA ASP A 228 -10.89 -11.93 -8.33
C ASP A 228 -9.45 -11.64 -7.90
N GLU A 229 -9.27 -10.76 -6.91
CA GLU A 229 -7.96 -10.38 -6.38
C GLU A 229 -8.00 -10.19 -4.86
N LEU A 230 -7.01 -10.76 -4.17
CA LEU A 230 -6.68 -10.43 -2.79
C LEU A 230 -5.30 -9.74 -2.78
N ALA A 231 -5.23 -8.54 -2.25
CA ALA A 231 -4.04 -7.70 -2.30
C ALA A 231 -3.71 -7.09 -0.94
N VAL A 232 -2.50 -6.53 -0.83
CA VAL A 232 -2.12 -5.67 0.30
C VAL A 232 -1.98 -4.23 -0.13
N ASP A 233 -2.37 -3.33 0.77
CA ASP A 233 -2.06 -1.91 0.63
C ASP A 233 -0.54 -1.69 0.83
N PRO A 234 0.18 -1.13 -0.16
CA PRO A 234 1.60 -0.86 -0.04
C PRO A 234 1.91 0.36 0.86
N ARG A 235 0.92 1.16 1.24
CA ARG A 235 1.15 2.33 2.09
C ARG A 235 1.55 1.89 3.50
N ALA A 236 2.29 2.76 4.19
CA ALA A 236 2.56 2.55 5.60
C ALA A 236 1.28 2.81 6.38
N TYR A 237 0.95 1.93 7.31
CA TYR A 237 -0.24 2.07 8.11
C TYR A 237 -0.05 3.17 9.15
N ASP A 238 -0.73 4.30 8.97
CA ASP A 238 -0.67 5.41 9.91
C ASP A 238 -1.72 5.23 11.01
N PHE A 239 -1.29 4.78 12.20
CA PHE A 239 -2.18 4.59 13.36
C PHE A 239 -2.80 5.88 13.91
N ASP A 240 -2.27 7.05 13.55
CA ASP A 240 -2.82 8.33 14.00
C ASP A 240 -3.90 8.86 13.07
N HIS A 241 -3.97 8.40 11.82
CA HIS A 241 -4.94 8.86 10.83
C HIS A 241 -6.40 8.68 11.33
N PRO A 242 -7.32 9.66 11.12
CA PRO A 242 -8.69 9.61 11.64
C PRO A 242 -9.50 8.39 11.17
N VAL A 243 -9.18 7.85 9.99
CA VAL A 243 -9.76 6.61 9.45
C VAL A 243 -9.69 5.43 10.43
N ASN A 244 -8.72 5.39 11.35
CA ASN A 244 -8.61 4.32 12.35
C ASN A 244 -9.73 4.30 13.37
N ARG A 245 -10.53 5.37 13.45
CA ARG A 245 -11.77 5.37 14.23
C ARG A 245 -12.88 4.57 13.54
N ARG A 246 -12.72 4.24 12.25
CA ARG A 246 -13.58 3.31 11.53
C ARG A 246 -13.26 1.90 12.01
N PRO A 247 -14.24 1.17 12.58
CA PRO A 247 -14.02 -0.19 13.04
C PRO A 247 -13.46 -1.09 11.94
N ASN A 248 -12.55 -1.98 12.30
CA ASN A 248 -11.96 -2.99 11.44
C ASN A 248 -11.21 -2.46 10.20
N TYR A 249 -10.95 -1.15 10.07
CA TYR A 249 -10.21 -0.60 8.92
C TYR A 249 -8.84 -1.27 8.74
N GLN A 250 -8.12 -1.50 9.85
CA GLN A 250 -6.84 -2.21 9.87
C GLN A 250 -6.90 -3.65 9.31
N PHE A 251 -8.09 -4.24 9.18
CA PHE A 251 -8.29 -5.60 8.68
C PHE A 251 -8.63 -5.65 7.18
N GLY A 252 -8.63 -4.49 6.52
CA GLY A 252 -8.90 -4.36 5.10
C GLY A 252 -10.37 -4.09 4.76
N GLN A 253 -10.63 -4.05 3.46
CA GLN A 253 -11.95 -3.77 2.89
C GLN A 253 -12.05 -4.26 1.45
N TRP A 254 -13.30 -4.41 0.99
CA TRP A 254 -13.57 -4.45 -0.44
C TRP A 254 -13.18 -3.13 -1.09
N ASP A 255 -12.56 -3.20 -2.27
CA ASP A 255 -12.18 -2.03 -3.05
C ASP A 255 -13.35 -1.51 -3.91
N PRO A 256 -13.80 -0.27 -3.69
CA PRO A 256 -14.88 0.33 -4.47
C PRO A 256 -14.58 0.55 -5.95
N HIS A 257 -13.30 0.59 -6.34
CA HIS A 257 -12.88 0.87 -7.72
C HIS A 257 -12.80 -0.39 -8.58
N ALA A 258 -12.71 -1.58 -7.97
CA ALA A 258 -12.73 -2.85 -8.66
C ALA A 258 -14.15 -3.45 -8.62
N ILE A 259 -15.06 -2.90 -9.42
CA ILE A 259 -16.48 -3.28 -9.44
C ILE A 259 -16.89 -3.93 -10.77
N ASP A 260 -17.72 -4.97 -10.71
CA ASP A 260 -18.30 -5.59 -11.90
C ASP A 260 -19.57 -4.87 -12.39
N ASN A 261 -20.04 -5.26 -13.58
CA ASN A 261 -21.25 -4.69 -14.19
C ASN A 261 -22.55 -5.00 -13.41
N ARG A 262 -22.51 -5.90 -12.41
CA ARG A 262 -23.64 -6.22 -11.53
C ARG A 262 -23.59 -5.44 -10.22
N GLY A 263 -22.55 -4.61 -10.02
CA GLY A 263 -22.39 -3.79 -8.84
C GLY A 263 -21.67 -4.48 -7.68
N TYR A 264 -20.97 -5.59 -7.92
CA TYR A 264 -20.19 -6.27 -6.87
C TYR A 264 -18.71 -5.94 -6.95
N TYR A 265 -18.11 -5.70 -5.78
CA TYR A 265 -16.68 -5.54 -5.66
C TYR A 265 -15.95 -6.86 -5.90
N ARG A 266 -14.77 -6.79 -6.52
CA ARG A 266 -14.00 -7.93 -7.04
C ARG A 266 -12.60 -8.05 -6.43
N ARG A 267 -12.11 -6.99 -5.78
CA ARG A 267 -10.81 -6.95 -5.12
C ARG A 267 -10.97 -6.69 -3.63
N TYR A 268 -10.35 -7.51 -2.79
CA TYR A 268 -10.24 -7.27 -1.36
C TYR A 268 -8.82 -6.84 -1.02
N VAL A 269 -8.66 -5.74 -0.29
CA VAL A 269 -7.35 -5.18 0.07
C VAL A 269 -7.18 -5.23 1.58
N VAL A 270 -6.14 -5.93 2.05
CA VAL A 270 -5.75 -6.03 3.46
C VAL A 270 -4.63 -5.05 3.76
N GLU A 271 -4.59 -4.51 4.97
CA GLU A 271 -3.47 -3.67 5.41
C GLU A 271 -2.25 -4.53 5.69
N GLN A 272 -1.08 -4.10 5.22
CA GLN A 272 0.11 -4.93 5.33
C GLN A 272 0.50 -5.23 6.79
N VAL A 273 0.33 -4.27 7.71
CA VAL A 273 0.66 -4.49 9.13
C VAL A 273 -0.11 -5.66 9.75
N THR A 274 -1.32 -5.93 9.26
CA THR A 274 -2.12 -7.09 9.66
C THR A 274 -1.55 -8.37 9.08
N MET A 275 -1.14 -8.37 7.81
CA MET A 275 -0.45 -9.52 7.19
C MET A 275 0.87 -9.84 7.90
N ASP A 276 1.69 -8.82 8.14
CA ASP A 276 2.95 -8.93 8.87
C ASP A 276 2.73 -9.48 10.29
N GLY A 277 1.71 -8.98 11.00
CA GLY A 277 1.36 -9.46 12.34
C GLY A 277 0.95 -10.93 12.36
N ILE A 278 0.16 -11.38 11.39
CA ILE A 278 -0.28 -12.78 11.29
C ILE A 278 0.90 -13.69 10.93
N VAL A 279 1.73 -13.31 9.96
CA VAL A 279 2.92 -14.08 9.55
C VAL A 279 3.95 -14.15 10.67
N SER A 280 4.15 -13.08 11.44
CA SER A 280 5.14 -13.05 12.54
C SER A 280 4.92 -14.18 13.55
N ARG A 281 3.66 -14.62 13.74
CA ARG A 281 3.32 -15.74 14.62
C ARG A 281 3.78 -17.08 14.06
N VAL A 282 3.66 -17.27 12.75
CA VAL A 282 4.12 -18.47 12.05
C VAL A 282 5.64 -18.55 12.07
N GLU A 283 6.31 -17.41 11.87
CA GLU A 283 7.76 -17.27 11.97
C GLU A 283 8.26 -17.52 13.40
N SER A 284 7.56 -16.99 14.41
CA SER A 284 7.91 -17.09 15.84
C SER A 284 7.19 -18.22 16.58
N ARG A 285 6.82 -19.31 15.88
CA ARG A 285 5.95 -20.39 16.42
C ARG A 285 6.50 -21.18 17.61
N GLY A 286 7.79 -21.04 17.94
CA GLY A 286 8.48 -21.88 18.92
C GLY A 286 8.45 -23.36 18.53
N ASP A 287 8.10 -24.22 19.49
CA ASP A 287 8.08 -25.68 19.31
C ASP A 287 6.79 -26.21 18.66
N LEU A 288 5.84 -25.33 18.31
CA LEU A 288 4.59 -25.74 17.69
C LEU A 288 4.81 -26.23 16.24
N PRO A 289 4.06 -27.24 15.78
CA PRO A 289 4.11 -27.68 14.39
C PRO A 289 3.73 -26.53 13.45
N ARG A 290 4.55 -26.30 12.42
CA ARG A 290 4.37 -25.18 11.49
C ARG A 290 3.01 -25.21 10.79
N ASP A 291 2.59 -26.39 10.32
CA ASP A 291 1.30 -26.56 9.61
C ASP A 291 0.10 -26.25 10.50
N GLU A 292 0.18 -26.56 11.80
CA GLU A 292 -0.87 -26.23 12.77
C GLU A 292 -0.99 -24.72 12.96
N VAL A 293 0.15 -24.02 13.15
CA VAL A 293 0.19 -22.56 13.35
C VAL A 293 -0.19 -21.82 12.07
N LEU A 294 0.21 -22.34 10.90
CA LEU A 294 -0.19 -21.80 9.60
C LEU A 294 -1.71 -21.90 9.39
N LEU A 295 -2.32 -23.04 9.73
CA LEU A 295 -3.78 -23.20 9.66
C LEU A 295 -4.51 -22.26 10.62
N GLU A 296 -3.99 -22.06 11.83
CA GLU A 296 -4.53 -21.08 12.78
C GLU A 296 -4.39 -19.64 12.27
N ALA A 297 -3.22 -19.28 11.72
CA ALA A 297 -2.96 -17.97 11.13
C ALA A 297 -3.90 -17.69 9.96
N ALA A 298 -4.11 -18.68 9.09
CA ALA A 298 -5.06 -18.60 7.99
C ALA A 298 -6.49 -18.39 8.48
N ALA A 299 -6.92 -19.10 9.53
CA ALA A 299 -8.23 -18.92 10.12
C ALA A 299 -8.42 -17.52 10.75
N VAL A 300 -7.38 -16.97 11.39
CA VAL A 300 -7.39 -15.58 11.86
C VAL A 300 -7.51 -14.60 10.69
N LEU A 301 -6.75 -14.80 9.60
CA LEU A 301 -6.85 -13.96 8.40
C LEU A 301 -8.25 -14.03 7.76
N VAL A 302 -8.88 -15.21 7.73
CA VAL A 302 -10.28 -15.32 7.30
C VAL A 302 -11.19 -14.50 8.21
N GLY A 303 -11.05 -14.64 9.53
CA GLY A 303 -11.84 -13.83 10.47
C GLY A 303 -11.64 -12.32 10.27
N THR A 304 -10.42 -11.86 9.99
CA THR A 304 -10.14 -10.44 9.71
C THR A 304 -10.76 -9.98 8.38
N ILE A 305 -10.70 -10.81 7.34
CA ILE A 305 -11.35 -10.53 6.04
C ILE A 305 -12.86 -10.41 6.21
N LEU A 306 -13.50 -11.34 6.95
CA LEU A 306 -14.95 -11.30 7.20
C LEU A 306 -15.35 -10.07 8.03
N MET A 307 -14.52 -9.64 8.97
CA MET A 307 -14.74 -8.41 9.74
C MET A 307 -14.69 -7.15 8.86
N GLY A 308 -13.66 -7.01 8.02
CA GLY A 308 -13.52 -5.85 7.14
C GLY A 308 -14.58 -5.82 6.03
N SER A 309 -14.88 -6.99 5.44
CA SER A 309 -15.98 -7.18 4.48
C SER A 309 -17.33 -6.76 5.05
N GLY A 310 -17.61 -7.11 6.30
CA GLY A 310 -18.84 -6.70 6.99
C GLY A 310 -19.01 -5.19 7.04
N VAL A 311 -17.93 -4.46 7.32
CA VAL A 311 -17.96 -2.99 7.41
C VAL A 311 -18.02 -2.33 6.02
N SER A 312 -17.31 -2.83 5.01
CA SER A 312 -17.35 -2.24 3.67
C SER A 312 -18.60 -2.61 2.87
N GLY A 313 -19.16 -3.80 3.08
CA GLY A 313 -20.11 -4.42 2.17
C GLY A 313 -19.45 -4.88 0.85
N ASP A 314 -20.17 -5.69 0.08
CA ASP A 314 -19.75 -6.26 -1.22
C ASP A 314 -20.15 -5.43 -2.45
N GLY A 315 -20.71 -4.23 -2.26
CA GLY A 315 -21.11 -3.37 -3.37
C GLY A 315 -21.55 -1.96 -2.96
N PRO A 316 -21.74 -1.05 -3.93
CA PRO A 316 -22.17 0.32 -3.66
C PRO A 316 -23.52 0.38 -2.98
N GLY A 317 -23.63 1.22 -1.96
CA GLY A 317 -24.89 1.41 -1.23
C GLY A 317 -25.35 0.17 -0.46
N ARG A 318 -24.47 -0.81 -0.22
CA ARG A 318 -24.81 -1.99 0.60
C ARG A 318 -25.30 -1.60 1.98
N HIS A 319 -24.63 -0.62 2.57
CA HIS A 319 -25.04 0.07 3.78
C HIS A 319 -25.62 1.42 3.38
N ASP A 320 -26.89 1.65 3.71
CA ASP A 320 -27.56 2.93 3.48
C ASP A 320 -27.24 3.93 4.61
N SER A 321 -27.82 5.12 4.55
CA SER A 321 -27.63 6.14 5.59
C SER A 321 -28.37 5.83 6.91
N ASN A 322 -29.24 4.81 6.94
CA ASN A 322 -29.94 4.37 8.16
C ASN A 322 -29.11 3.32 8.92
N MET A 323 -28.22 2.60 8.23
CA MET A 323 -27.25 1.71 8.86
C MET A 323 -26.17 2.53 9.56
N THR A 324 -25.88 2.18 10.81
CA THR A 324 -24.85 2.85 11.61
C THR A 324 -23.83 1.84 12.07
N LEU A 325 -22.61 2.29 12.34
CA LEU A 325 -21.56 1.43 12.91
C LEU A 325 -22.01 0.79 14.23
N GLY A 326 -22.82 1.49 15.03
CA GLY A 326 -23.36 0.96 16.29
C GLY A 326 -24.30 -0.24 16.09
N LEU A 327 -25.10 -0.25 15.01
CA LEU A 327 -25.97 -1.37 14.65
C LEU A 327 -25.19 -2.52 14.00
N LEU A 328 -24.17 -2.18 13.22
CA LEU A 328 -23.40 -3.16 12.45
C LEU A 328 -22.45 -3.98 13.34
N MET A 329 -21.85 -3.37 14.37
CA MET A 329 -20.84 -4.04 15.19
C MET A 329 -21.31 -5.29 15.94
N PRO A 330 -22.49 -5.30 16.60
CA PRO A 330 -23.02 -6.51 17.21
C PRO A 330 -23.23 -7.64 16.21
N HIS A 331 -23.72 -7.32 15.01
CA HIS A 331 -23.94 -8.30 13.94
C HIS A 331 -22.61 -8.93 13.47
N ILE A 332 -21.57 -8.10 13.30
CA ILE A 332 -20.23 -8.56 12.94
C ILE A 332 -19.63 -9.47 14.02
N ALA A 333 -19.79 -9.11 15.29
CA ALA A 333 -19.33 -9.95 16.39
C ALA A 333 -20.02 -11.32 16.41
N GLU A 334 -21.32 -11.37 16.17
CA GLU A 334 -22.12 -12.61 16.19
C GLU A 334 -21.64 -13.62 15.14
N TYR A 335 -21.51 -13.23 13.87
CA TYR A 335 -21.07 -14.17 12.84
C TYR A 335 -19.58 -14.54 12.99
N LEU A 336 -18.75 -13.63 13.54
CA LEU A 336 -17.33 -13.90 13.77
C LEU A 336 -17.13 -14.96 14.86
N ASP A 337 -17.86 -14.85 15.97
CA ASP A 337 -17.83 -15.85 17.04
C ASP A 337 -18.33 -17.20 16.52
N ALA A 338 -19.43 -17.20 15.76
CA ALA A 338 -19.95 -18.40 15.10
C ALA A 338 -18.92 -19.02 14.13
N PHE A 339 -18.19 -18.21 13.36
CA PHE A 339 -17.13 -18.68 12.47
C PHE A 339 -16.05 -19.44 13.24
N TYR A 340 -15.47 -18.85 14.28
CA TYR A 340 -14.38 -19.49 15.00
C TYR A 340 -14.85 -20.72 15.79
N GLU A 341 -16.06 -20.70 16.34
CA GLU A 341 -16.64 -21.87 16.98
C GLU A 341 -16.81 -23.05 16.00
N ARG A 342 -17.41 -22.78 14.83
CA ARG A 342 -17.62 -23.82 13.81
C ARG A 342 -16.29 -24.33 13.26
N PHE A 343 -15.32 -23.45 13.06
CA PHE A 343 -13.96 -23.81 12.69
C PHE A 343 -13.32 -24.76 13.73
N LEU A 344 -13.36 -24.40 15.01
CA LEU A 344 -12.79 -25.21 16.10
C LEU A 344 -13.49 -26.56 16.26
N LYS A 345 -14.81 -26.62 16.06
CA LYS A 345 -15.60 -27.87 16.10
C LYS A 345 -15.14 -28.87 15.05
N ARG A 346 -14.74 -28.40 13.86
CA ARG A 346 -14.30 -29.25 12.73
C ARG A 346 -12.90 -29.85 12.92
N LEU A 347 -12.03 -29.20 13.71
CA LEU A 347 -10.66 -29.67 13.92
C LEU A 347 -10.60 -30.98 14.72
N ARG A 348 -9.91 -31.99 14.17
CA ARG A 348 -9.74 -33.31 14.80
C ARG A 348 -8.30 -33.50 15.30
N GLY A 349 -8.06 -34.61 16.00
CA GLY A 349 -6.71 -35.00 16.42
C GLY A 349 -6.13 -34.17 17.57
N LYS A 350 -4.80 -34.22 17.71
CA LYS A 350 -4.05 -33.54 18.78
C LYS A 350 -4.18 -32.02 18.69
N HIS A 351 -4.09 -31.46 17.48
CA HIS A 351 -4.27 -30.02 17.21
C HIS A 351 -5.61 -29.49 17.74
N GLY A 352 -6.72 -30.13 17.36
CA GLY A 352 -8.05 -29.73 17.82
C GLY A 352 -8.25 -29.89 19.33
N LYS A 353 -7.62 -30.88 19.97
CA LYS A 353 -7.64 -31.01 21.44
C LYS A 353 -6.90 -29.85 22.11
N ARG A 354 -5.72 -29.47 21.59
CA ARG A 354 -4.93 -28.31 22.07
C ARG A 354 -5.75 -27.03 21.98
N LEU A 355 -6.32 -26.73 20.82
CA LEU A 355 -7.08 -25.49 20.63
C LEU A 355 -8.37 -25.42 21.45
N ARG A 356 -9.04 -26.56 21.72
CA ARG A 356 -10.19 -26.57 22.65
C ARG A 356 -9.77 -26.33 24.10
N ALA A 357 -8.62 -26.87 24.52
CA ALA A 357 -8.08 -26.61 25.85
C ALA A 357 -7.67 -25.13 26.00
N GLU A 358 -6.99 -24.58 24.99
CA GLU A 358 -6.66 -23.15 24.91
C GLU A 358 -7.93 -22.29 24.95
N ALA A 359 -8.95 -22.63 24.17
CA ALA A 359 -10.21 -21.89 24.14
C ALA A 359 -10.97 -21.95 25.47
N ALA A 360 -10.92 -23.07 26.19
CA ALA A 360 -11.49 -23.18 27.53
C ALA A 360 -10.74 -22.32 28.55
N GLN A 361 -9.42 -22.25 28.46
CA GLN A 361 -8.57 -21.44 29.34
C GLN A 361 -8.73 -19.94 29.08
N LEU A 362 -8.67 -19.54 27.80
CA LEU A 362 -8.72 -18.14 27.37
C LEU A 362 -10.16 -17.64 27.09
N ARG A 363 -11.15 -18.51 27.27
CA ARG A 363 -12.60 -18.27 27.10
C ARG A 363 -13.02 -17.85 25.68
N GLN A 364 -12.14 -17.99 24.68
CA GLN A 364 -12.43 -17.66 23.29
C GLN A 364 -11.69 -18.61 22.33
N PRO A 365 -12.32 -19.05 21.22
CA PRO A 365 -11.63 -19.82 20.18
C PRO A 365 -10.48 -19.04 19.54
N LEU A 366 -9.36 -19.74 19.27
CA LEU A 366 -8.13 -19.18 18.69
C LEU A 366 -7.62 -17.91 19.41
N ALA A 367 -7.89 -17.82 20.72
CA ALA A 367 -7.56 -16.63 21.50
C ALA A 367 -6.07 -16.30 21.47
N ALA A 368 -5.17 -17.28 21.54
CA ALA A 368 -3.74 -16.99 21.51
C ALA A 368 -3.30 -16.39 20.17
N ALA A 369 -3.85 -16.88 19.06
CA ALA A 369 -3.56 -16.35 17.72
C ALA A 369 -4.08 -14.92 17.54
N ARG A 370 -5.32 -14.66 17.99
CA ARG A 370 -5.94 -13.33 17.93
C ARG A 370 -5.23 -12.33 18.86
N GLN A 371 -4.88 -12.76 20.08
CA GLN A 371 -4.13 -11.96 21.04
C GLN A 371 -2.74 -11.61 20.51
N HIS A 372 -2.04 -12.54 19.86
CA HIS A 372 -0.75 -12.26 19.21
C HIS A 372 -0.87 -11.13 18.20
N LEU A 373 -1.84 -11.21 17.27
CA LEU A 373 -2.08 -10.15 16.28
C LEU A 373 -2.37 -8.80 16.97
N ASN A 374 -3.27 -8.78 17.95
CA ASN A 374 -3.63 -7.57 18.67
C ASN A 374 -2.42 -6.98 19.43
N GLN A 375 -1.60 -7.81 20.06
CA GLN A 375 -0.38 -7.38 20.74
C GLN A 375 0.64 -6.82 19.75
N TYR A 376 0.85 -7.48 18.62
CA TYR A 376 1.72 -7.01 17.55
C TYR A 376 1.32 -5.62 17.05
N LEU A 377 0.04 -5.43 16.72
CA LEU A 377 -0.49 -4.14 16.28
C LEU A 377 -0.39 -3.07 17.38
N ALA A 378 -0.66 -3.44 18.64
CA ALA A 378 -0.52 -2.52 19.77
C ALA A 378 0.93 -2.07 19.99
N SER A 379 1.90 -2.98 19.87
CA SER A 379 3.33 -2.67 19.96
C SER A 379 3.79 -1.76 18.83
N LEU A 380 3.35 -2.03 17.59
CA LEU A 380 3.63 -1.15 16.44
C LEU A 380 3.05 0.25 16.65
N ARG A 381 1.79 0.34 17.07
CA ARG A 381 1.15 1.63 17.37
C ARG A 381 1.89 2.41 18.45
N ALA A 382 2.28 1.75 19.54
CA ALA A 382 3.02 2.40 20.61
C ALA A 382 4.39 2.92 20.13
N SER A 383 5.10 2.10 19.35
CA SER A 383 6.38 2.49 18.75
C SER A 383 6.22 3.67 17.79
N GLN A 384 5.23 3.65 16.89
CA GLN A 384 4.93 4.76 15.99
C GLN A 384 4.68 6.05 16.78
N LEU A 385 3.73 6.05 17.73
CA LEU A 385 3.39 7.26 18.48
C LEU A 385 4.60 7.84 19.23
N GLN A 386 5.42 6.99 19.82
CA GLN A 386 6.64 7.41 20.52
C GLN A 386 7.63 8.09 19.56
N HIS A 387 7.95 7.45 18.44
CA HIS A 387 8.95 7.97 17.50
C HIS A 387 8.46 9.22 16.76
N VAL A 388 7.17 9.30 16.39
CA VAL A 388 6.57 10.50 15.79
C VAL A 388 6.66 11.68 16.76
N HIS A 389 6.30 11.48 18.02
CA HIS A 389 6.38 12.54 19.03
C HIS A 389 7.83 13.03 19.23
N LEU A 390 8.79 12.11 19.34
CA LEU A 390 10.21 12.46 19.46
C LEU A 390 10.74 13.19 18.22
N ALA A 391 10.35 12.77 17.02
CA ALA A 391 10.73 13.43 15.77
C ALA A 391 10.26 14.89 15.78
N ARG A 392 8.98 15.13 16.11
CA ARG A 392 8.42 16.49 16.23
C ARG A 392 9.16 17.35 17.26
N LEU A 393 9.46 16.80 18.44
CA LEU A 393 10.22 17.53 19.46
C LEU A 393 11.64 17.90 19.01
N TYR A 394 12.38 16.96 18.42
CA TYR A 394 13.71 17.25 17.89
C TYR A 394 13.69 18.27 16.77
N ALA A 395 12.67 18.20 15.89
CA ALA A 395 12.49 19.16 14.82
C ALA A 395 12.27 20.58 15.37
N LYS A 396 11.36 20.75 16.34
CA LYS A 396 11.09 22.05 16.98
C LYS A 396 12.31 22.62 17.72
N MET A 397 13.17 21.78 18.27
CA MET A 397 14.43 22.19 18.90
C MET A 397 15.57 22.49 17.91
N GLY A 398 15.39 22.22 16.61
CA GLY A 398 16.41 22.42 15.58
C GLY A 398 17.43 21.29 15.43
N TYR A 399 17.17 20.12 16.03
CA TYR A 399 18.02 18.93 15.89
C TYR A 399 17.59 18.09 14.67
N ALA A 400 17.82 18.61 13.47
CA ALA A 400 17.33 18.02 12.22
C ALA A 400 17.76 16.55 12.01
N GLU A 401 19.02 16.22 12.28
CA GLU A 401 19.49 14.82 12.13
C GLU A 401 18.81 13.87 13.13
N ALA A 402 18.57 14.31 14.37
CA ALA A 402 17.90 13.50 15.37
C ALA A 402 16.42 13.29 15.01
N ALA A 403 15.75 14.34 14.53
CA ALA A 403 14.39 14.27 14.03
C ALA A 403 14.28 13.29 12.86
N ALA A 404 15.17 13.42 11.86
CA ALA A 404 15.20 12.52 10.70
C ALA A 404 15.47 11.06 11.10
N ARG A 405 16.34 10.80 12.10
CA ARG A 405 16.55 9.44 12.62
C ARG A 405 15.27 8.85 13.23
N GLN A 406 14.53 9.62 14.02
CA GLN A 406 13.26 9.15 14.61
C GLN A 406 12.18 8.96 13.54
N ALA A 407 12.06 9.91 12.60
CA ALA A 407 11.10 9.82 11.50
C ALA A 407 11.38 8.62 10.58
N ARG A 408 12.65 8.23 10.36
CA ARG A 408 12.99 7.04 9.56
C ARG A 408 12.57 5.72 10.21
N VAL A 409 12.39 5.67 11.53
CA VAL A 409 11.88 4.47 12.21
C VAL A 409 10.40 4.27 11.94
N VAL A 410 9.66 5.37 11.74
CA VAL A 410 8.22 5.33 11.46
C VAL A 410 7.98 5.52 9.96
N PRO A 411 7.56 4.49 9.22
CA PRO A 411 7.48 4.54 7.77
C PRO A 411 6.32 5.39 7.22
N VAL A 412 5.60 6.16 8.05
CA VAL A 412 4.39 6.90 7.64
C VAL A 412 4.74 8.25 7.01
N ALA A 413 4.12 8.55 5.87
CA ALA A 413 4.42 9.75 5.09
C ALA A 413 4.06 11.04 5.87
N SER A 414 2.92 11.06 6.56
CA SER A 414 2.43 12.16 7.41
C SER A 414 3.49 12.65 8.39
N ALA A 415 3.96 11.77 9.27
CA ALA A 415 4.94 12.11 10.30
C ALA A 415 6.30 12.53 9.71
N ARG A 416 6.77 11.83 8.67
CA ARG A 416 8.04 12.16 8.01
C ARG A 416 7.99 13.56 7.40
N MET A 417 7.01 13.82 6.55
CA MET A 417 6.91 15.08 5.82
C MET A 417 6.68 16.26 6.78
N GLN A 418 5.84 16.09 7.80
CA GLN A 418 5.69 17.10 8.86
C GLN A 418 6.99 17.37 9.61
N SER A 419 7.74 16.32 9.98
CA SER A 419 9.05 16.48 10.62
C SER A 419 10.04 17.21 9.71
N ASP A 420 10.06 16.88 8.42
CA ASP A 420 10.94 17.50 7.42
C ASP A 420 10.60 19.00 7.21
N ILE A 421 9.32 19.34 7.20
CA ILE A 421 8.83 20.72 7.13
C ILE A 421 9.21 21.49 8.40
N GLN A 422 8.95 20.93 9.59
CA GLN A 422 9.28 21.57 10.86
C GLN A 422 10.79 21.81 11.00
N CYS A 423 11.63 20.86 10.60
CA CYS A 423 13.07 21.04 10.59
C CYS A 423 13.49 22.23 9.71
N ARG A 424 12.92 22.34 8.50
CA ARG A 424 13.20 23.46 7.59
C ARG A 424 12.72 24.79 8.14
N LEU A 425 11.55 24.84 8.77
CA LEU A 425 11.05 26.04 9.45
C LEU A 425 12.03 26.53 10.51
N THR A 426 12.49 25.63 11.38
CA THR A 426 13.47 25.97 12.41
C THR A 426 14.82 26.40 11.81
N SER A 427 15.30 25.71 10.78
CA SER A 427 16.52 26.11 10.06
C SER A 427 16.39 27.48 9.39
N ALA A 428 15.24 27.78 8.78
CA ALA A 428 14.99 29.06 8.13
C ALA A 428 15.03 30.21 9.15
N HIS A 429 14.41 30.04 10.32
CA HIS A 429 14.53 31.01 11.41
C HIS A 429 15.98 31.24 11.85
N GLN A 430 16.79 30.19 11.95
CA GLN A 430 18.21 30.31 12.29
C GLN A 430 19.02 31.04 11.22
N GLU A 431 18.72 30.82 9.92
CA GLU A 431 19.38 31.55 8.84
C GLU A 431 18.97 33.03 8.82
N VAL A 432 17.73 33.36 9.19
CA VAL A 432 17.30 34.74 9.44
C VAL A 432 18.10 35.36 10.58
N ASP A 433 18.25 34.67 11.72
CA ASP A 433 19.07 35.14 12.85
C ASP A 433 20.52 35.41 12.46
N ARG A 434 21.05 34.65 11.49
CA ARG A 434 22.41 34.81 10.94
C ARG A 434 22.50 35.89 9.85
N GLY A 435 21.41 36.56 9.50
CA GLY A 435 21.34 37.54 8.42
C GLY A 435 21.47 36.95 7.01
N ARG A 436 21.35 35.63 6.87
CA ARG A 436 21.47 34.92 5.58
C ARG A 436 20.09 34.80 4.92
N LEU A 437 19.55 35.94 4.53
CA LEU A 437 18.15 36.05 4.09
C LEU A 437 17.85 35.24 2.81
N ASP A 438 18.80 35.13 1.87
CA ASP A 438 18.59 34.33 0.65
C ASP A 438 18.50 32.83 0.94
N ALA A 439 19.27 32.34 1.92
CA ALA A 439 19.23 30.94 2.35
C ALA A 439 17.90 30.63 3.06
N ALA A 440 17.42 31.55 3.91
CA ALA A 440 16.10 31.43 4.52
C ALA A 440 14.97 31.44 3.48
N ALA A 441 15.06 32.29 2.47
CA ALA A 441 14.09 32.34 1.37
C ALA A 441 14.07 31.05 0.54
N ALA A 442 15.24 30.45 0.28
CA ALA A 442 15.32 29.17 -0.41
C ALA A 442 14.64 28.03 0.38
N LEU A 443 14.87 27.98 1.70
CA LEU A 443 14.19 27.01 2.58
C LEU A 443 12.67 27.20 2.60
N LEU A 444 12.19 28.44 2.48
CA LEU A 444 10.76 28.74 2.43
C LEU A 444 10.09 28.14 1.19
N SER A 445 10.73 28.26 0.02
CA SER A 445 10.25 27.61 -1.21
C SER A 445 10.27 26.07 -1.11
N GLU A 446 11.28 25.49 -0.43
CA GLU A 446 11.29 24.05 -0.17
C GLU A 446 10.14 23.61 0.77
N ILE A 447 9.80 24.44 1.76
CA ILE A 447 8.69 24.16 2.68
C ILE A 447 7.36 24.13 1.91
N GLU A 448 7.13 25.08 1.01
CA GLU A 448 5.92 25.13 0.18
C GLU A 448 5.78 23.91 -0.72
N ASP A 449 6.85 23.51 -1.43
CA ASP A 449 6.87 22.28 -2.24
C ASP A 449 6.48 21.06 -1.39
N LEU A 450 7.05 20.95 -0.19
CA LEU A 450 6.75 19.85 0.72
C LEU A 450 5.30 19.86 1.22
N VAL A 451 4.74 21.04 1.51
CA VAL A 451 3.32 21.17 1.91
C VAL A 451 2.41 20.72 0.79
N HIS A 452 2.62 21.22 -0.44
CA HIS A 452 1.82 20.83 -1.60
C HIS A 452 1.91 19.33 -1.87
N ARG A 453 3.13 18.77 -1.92
CA ARG A 453 3.32 17.33 -2.10
C ARG A 453 2.69 16.51 -0.97
N ALA A 454 2.76 16.98 0.27
CA ALA A 454 2.15 16.28 1.39
C ALA A 454 0.62 16.26 1.29
N ILE A 455 0.01 17.34 0.79
CA ILE A 455 -1.42 17.37 0.48
C ILE A 455 -1.75 16.43 -0.67
N GLU A 456 -1.00 16.49 -1.78
CA GLU A 456 -1.24 15.69 -2.98
C GLU A 456 -1.10 14.18 -2.76
N CYS A 457 -0.20 13.74 -1.87
CA CYS A 457 -0.08 12.32 -1.51
C CYS A 457 -0.94 11.90 -0.31
N GLY A 458 -1.73 12.81 0.28
CA GLY A 458 -2.62 12.53 1.40
C GLY A 458 -1.94 12.44 2.78
N ALA A 459 -0.66 12.82 2.87
CA ALA A 459 0.09 12.91 4.13
C ALA A 459 -0.39 14.08 5.01
N LEU A 460 -0.83 15.18 4.41
CA LEU A 460 -1.57 16.27 5.05
C LEU A 460 -3.01 16.29 4.54
N VAL A 461 -3.92 16.85 5.34
CA VAL A 461 -5.32 16.99 4.95
C VAL A 461 -5.47 17.98 3.81
N ASP A 462 -6.32 17.66 2.83
CA ASP A 462 -6.72 18.60 1.78
C ASP A 462 -7.54 19.75 2.38
N PRO A 463 -7.14 21.03 2.23
CA PRO A 463 -7.89 22.17 2.71
C PRO A 463 -9.35 22.20 2.26
N ARG A 464 -9.68 21.62 1.08
CA ARG A 464 -11.06 21.54 0.59
C ARG A 464 -11.94 20.62 1.43
N ASN A 465 -11.35 19.65 2.13
CA ASN A 465 -12.08 18.81 3.08
C ASN A 465 -12.57 19.63 4.28
N ILE A 466 -11.86 20.71 4.67
CA ILE A 466 -12.28 21.59 5.76
C ILE A 466 -13.65 22.21 5.42
N LEU A 467 -13.79 22.76 4.22
CA LEU A 467 -15.03 23.38 3.75
C LEU A 467 -16.14 22.35 3.50
N GLY A 468 -15.78 21.19 2.94
CA GLY A 468 -16.76 20.19 2.52
C GLY A 468 -17.28 19.28 3.63
N PHE A 469 -16.56 19.18 4.75
CA PHE A 469 -16.93 18.31 5.87
C PHE A 469 -16.91 19.00 7.24
N ASP A 470 -16.79 20.33 7.30
CA ASP A 470 -16.76 21.09 8.57
C ASP A 470 -15.69 20.57 9.55
N ALA A 471 -14.49 20.34 9.01
CA ALA A 471 -13.35 19.72 9.71
C ALA A 471 -13.64 18.32 10.32
N GLN A 472 -14.68 17.63 9.86
CA GLN A 472 -14.96 16.23 10.20
C GLN A 472 -14.40 15.26 9.16
N PHE A 473 -14.16 14.04 9.59
CA PHE A 473 -13.84 12.89 8.76
C PHE A 473 -15.00 11.90 8.82
N SER A 474 -15.61 11.62 7.67
CA SER A 474 -16.71 10.64 7.56
C SER A 474 -16.16 9.21 7.62
N LEU A 475 -16.61 8.42 8.61
CA LEU A 475 -16.17 7.04 8.82
C LEU A 475 -17.09 6.03 8.12
N PHE A 476 -18.36 6.41 7.91
CA PHE A 476 -19.41 5.55 7.38
C PHE A 476 -20.47 6.40 6.65
N PRO A 477 -21.33 5.82 5.78
CA PRO A 477 -22.38 6.58 5.09
C PRO A 477 -23.35 7.35 6.01
N ALA A 478 -23.60 6.87 7.22
CA ALA A 478 -24.40 7.60 8.20
C ALA A 478 -23.63 8.81 8.74
N VAL A 479 -24.26 9.99 8.70
CA VAL A 479 -23.64 11.27 9.08
C VAL A 479 -23.15 11.27 10.53
N GLU A 480 -23.90 10.63 11.44
CA GLU A 480 -23.53 10.48 12.84
C GLU A 480 -22.23 9.69 13.06
N ASN A 481 -21.79 8.92 12.06
CA ASN A 481 -20.52 8.19 12.09
C ASN A 481 -19.43 9.04 11.42
N SER A 482 -19.19 10.20 12.02
CA SER A 482 -18.10 11.11 11.67
C SER A 482 -17.29 11.42 12.93
N CYS A 483 -16.03 11.79 12.76
CA CYS A 483 -15.17 12.23 13.86
C CYS A 483 -14.38 13.47 13.47
N GLN A 484 -13.97 14.27 14.45
CA GLN A 484 -13.08 15.41 14.22
C GLN A 484 -11.79 14.94 13.52
N ASP A 485 -11.42 15.62 12.43
CA ASP A 485 -10.15 15.41 11.74
C ASP A 485 -9.08 16.32 12.36
N HIS A 486 -8.32 15.80 13.32
CA HIS A 486 -7.28 16.56 14.04
C HIS A 486 -6.16 17.05 13.13
N ARG A 487 -6.00 16.48 11.93
CA ARG A 487 -4.99 16.93 10.95
C ARG A 487 -5.31 18.33 10.42
N VAL A 488 -6.57 18.77 10.52
CA VAL A 488 -6.97 20.15 10.19
C VAL A 488 -6.30 21.12 11.14
N ASP A 489 -6.31 20.83 12.44
CA ASP A 489 -5.64 21.65 13.45
C ASP A 489 -4.12 21.69 13.20
N GLU A 490 -3.53 20.54 12.89
CA GLU A 490 -2.09 20.44 12.55
C GLU A 490 -1.72 21.27 11.31
N LEU A 491 -2.58 21.27 10.28
CA LEU A 491 -2.36 22.07 9.07
C LEU A 491 -2.48 23.57 9.36
N LEU A 492 -3.47 23.98 10.16
CA LEU A 492 -3.66 25.39 10.52
C LEU A 492 -2.48 25.92 11.35
N GLU A 493 -1.98 25.15 12.32
CA GLU A 493 -0.76 25.49 13.06
C GLU A 493 0.44 25.63 12.13
N LEU A 494 0.62 24.68 11.20
CA LEU A 494 1.71 24.72 10.24
C LEU A 494 1.65 25.95 9.33
N MET A 495 0.47 26.29 8.80
CA MET A 495 0.29 27.46 7.95
C MET A 495 0.55 28.76 8.72
N ALA A 496 0.15 28.82 10.00
CA ALA A 496 0.44 29.97 10.86
C ALA A 496 1.96 30.18 11.03
N ASP A 497 2.72 29.10 11.25
CA ASP A 497 4.18 29.16 11.36
C ASP A 497 4.84 29.61 10.04
N ILE A 498 4.36 29.13 8.89
CA ILE A 498 4.85 29.53 7.57
C ILE A 498 4.59 31.03 7.33
N PHE A 499 3.39 31.52 7.60
CA PHE A 499 3.05 32.93 7.45
C PHE A 499 3.85 33.83 8.41
N ALA A 500 4.09 33.36 9.64
CA ALA A 500 4.95 34.08 10.59
C ALA A 500 6.40 34.18 10.08
N LEU A 501 6.93 33.12 9.47
CA LEU A 501 8.25 33.14 8.84
C LEU A 501 8.32 34.10 7.65
N TYR A 502 7.29 34.11 6.78
CA TYR A 502 7.16 35.08 5.70
C TYR A 502 7.24 36.53 6.21
N ALA A 503 6.35 36.89 7.14
CA ALA A 503 6.29 38.23 7.70
C ALA A 503 7.61 38.65 8.37
N ARG A 504 8.27 37.71 9.04
CA ARG A 504 9.58 37.93 9.64
C ARG A 504 10.66 38.19 8.59
N LEU A 505 10.72 37.36 7.55
CA LEU A 505 11.74 37.46 6.50
C LEU A 505 11.56 38.74 5.67
N GLU A 506 10.32 39.13 5.36
CA GLU A 506 10.02 40.40 4.71
C GLU A 506 10.48 41.60 5.53
N LYS A 507 10.24 41.58 6.85
CA LYS A 507 10.67 42.64 7.76
C LYS A 507 12.19 42.79 7.77
N GLU A 508 12.92 41.69 7.85
CA GLU A 508 14.40 41.71 7.83
C GLU A 508 14.94 42.11 6.46
N ALA A 509 14.32 41.67 5.36
CA ALA A 509 14.68 42.09 4.01
C ALA A 509 14.46 43.60 3.80
N ALA A 510 13.35 44.14 4.32
CA ALA A 510 13.06 45.57 4.29
C ALA A 510 14.10 46.37 5.11
N ALA A 511 14.43 45.90 6.32
CA ALA A 511 15.44 46.52 7.17
C ALA A 511 16.84 46.51 6.54
N ALA A 512 17.18 45.44 5.82
CA ALA A 512 18.44 45.31 5.09
C ALA A 512 18.46 46.04 3.73
N GLY A 513 17.37 46.72 3.34
CA GLY A 513 17.27 47.42 2.05
C GLY A 513 17.18 46.51 0.82
N ARG A 514 16.82 45.23 1.00
CA ARG A 514 16.70 44.24 -0.09
C ARG A 514 15.31 44.25 -0.71
N THR A 515 15.01 45.29 -1.49
CA THR A 515 13.67 45.52 -2.06
C THR A 515 13.22 44.39 -3.00
N GLU A 516 14.11 43.83 -3.81
CA GLU A 516 13.76 42.72 -4.73
C GLU A 516 13.36 41.45 -3.99
N LEU A 517 14.11 41.09 -2.94
CA LEU A 517 13.79 39.91 -2.12
C LEU A 517 12.45 40.10 -1.40
N ARG A 518 12.20 41.29 -0.85
CA ARG A 518 10.93 41.61 -0.22
C ARG A 518 9.75 41.47 -1.19
N GLN A 519 9.87 41.99 -2.41
CA GLN A 519 8.79 41.89 -3.40
C GLN A 519 8.50 40.42 -3.73
N ARG A 520 9.55 39.63 -3.98
CA ARG A 520 9.41 38.19 -4.25
C ARG A 520 8.70 37.44 -3.12
N LEU A 521 8.99 37.78 -1.87
CA LEU A 521 8.35 37.16 -0.70
C LEU A 521 6.89 37.54 -0.59
N SER A 522 6.55 38.80 -0.86
CA SER A 522 5.16 39.28 -0.87
C SER A 522 4.34 38.57 -1.95
N ASP A 523 4.89 38.44 -3.17
CA ASP A 523 4.22 37.76 -4.28
C ASP A 523 4.00 36.27 -3.95
N ALA A 524 4.97 35.62 -3.31
CA ALA A 524 4.86 34.21 -2.91
C ALA A 524 3.83 34.01 -1.78
N LEU A 525 3.81 34.90 -0.78
CA LEU A 525 2.82 34.88 0.30
C LEU A 525 1.39 35.04 -0.25
N GLU A 526 1.18 35.96 -1.19
CA GLU A 526 -0.11 36.16 -1.86
C GLU A 526 -0.55 34.93 -2.67
N SER A 527 0.38 34.17 -3.24
CA SER A 527 0.07 32.94 -3.97
C SER A 527 -0.27 31.76 -3.06
N LEU A 528 0.23 31.76 -1.82
CA LEU A 528 0.01 30.67 -0.85
C LEU A 528 -1.29 30.84 -0.05
N ALA A 529 -1.69 32.09 0.21
CA ALA A 529 -2.93 32.45 0.91
C ALA A 529 -4.18 32.24 0.04
#